data_AF-A0A2N2T0R7-F1
#
_entry.id   AF-A0A2N2T0R7-F1
#
_cell.length_a   1.000
_cell.length_b   1.000
_cell.length_c   1.000
_cell.angle_alpha   90.00
_cell.angle_beta   90.00
_cell.angle_gamma   90.00
#
_symmetry.space_group_name_H-M   'P 1'
#
loop_
_entity.id
_entity.type
_entity.pdbx_description
1 polymer ?
#
loop_
_entity_poly.entity_id
_entity_poly.type
_entity_poly.pdbx_seq_one_letter_code
_entity_poly.pdbx_strand_id
1 'polypeptide(L)'
;YAQRCREAFPGTPVIIGSIEASLRRIAHYDYWSDTVRRSVLPDSKADLLIFGNAERALLDVTHRLARGEKIGDIRDLRGTAFMVARDWKPEDNWLEVPSTELDTPGAIDAHVDPYAMTPSGPTAQAPEGADSIKAAPIRIMSKTERLAARQDVRARTVIRLPDYDQVKNNPSFYAHASRVLHLESNPGNARALRQAHGERDVWLNPPPIPLTTPEMDMVYDLPYARAPHPSYGDAKIPAWEMIRFSINIMRGCFGGCTFCSITEHEGRIIQSRSEDSVIKEIEAIRDKTPGFTGVISDLGGPTANMYRMACKSETIEKACRRLSCVFPDICDNLNTDHTPLIHMYRRARALPGVKKILISSGLRYDLAVRSPEYVKELVQHHVGGYLKIAPEHTEAGPLSKMMKPGMGA
;
A
#
# COMPACT_ATOMS: atom_id res chain seq x y z
N TYR A 1 -7.27 -11.44 -20.10
CA TYR A 1 -7.77 -12.47 -19.18
C TYR A 1 -9.26 -12.35 -18.90
N ALA A 2 -9.75 -11.23 -18.36
CA ALA A 2 -11.17 -11.05 -18.04
C ALA A 2 -12.14 -11.41 -19.19
N GLN A 3 -11.86 -10.99 -20.42
CA GLN A 3 -12.64 -11.38 -21.59
C GLN A 3 -12.66 -12.91 -21.81
N ARG A 4 -11.51 -13.59 -21.71
CA ARG A 4 -11.42 -15.05 -21.82
C ARG A 4 -12.23 -15.75 -20.72
N CYS A 5 -12.23 -15.22 -19.50
CA CYS A 5 -13.05 -15.74 -18.42
C CYS A 5 -14.55 -15.62 -18.75
N ARG A 6 -14.99 -14.51 -19.35
CA ARG A 6 -16.40 -14.34 -19.77
C ARG A 6 -16.78 -15.22 -20.96
N GLU A 7 -15.87 -15.44 -21.90
CA GLU A 7 -16.06 -16.39 -23.00
C GLU A 7 -16.25 -17.81 -22.48
N ALA A 8 -15.46 -18.23 -21.50
CA ALA A 8 -15.54 -19.56 -20.90
C ALA A 8 -16.73 -19.72 -19.93
N PHE A 9 -17.09 -18.66 -19.20
CA PHE A 9 -18.14 -18.67 -18.18
C PHE A 9 -19.10 -17.47 -18.34
N PRO A 10 -20.03 -17.52 -19.30
CA PRO A 10 -21.00 -16.45 -19.52
C PRO A 10 -21.88 -16.21 -18.29
N GLY A 11 -22.16 -14.93 -18.01
CA GLY A 11 -23.01 -14.54 -16.87
C GLY A 11 -22.35 -14.62 -15.49
N THR A 12 -21.11 -15.10 -15.39
CA THR A 12 -20.38 -15.14 -14.12
C THR A 12 -19.75 -13.76 -13.81
N PRO A 13 -19.90 -13.25 -12.57
CA PRO A 13 -19.16 -12.06 -12.11
C PRO A 13 -17.65 -12.24 -12.23
N VAL A 14 -16.96 -11.24 -12.78
CA VAL A 14 -15.51 -11.21 -12.91
C VAL A 14 -14.95 -10.16 -11.95
N ILE A 15 -14.22 -10.62 -10.94
CA ILE A 15 -13.54 -9.78 -9.95
C ILE A 15 -12.03 -9.86 -10.22
N ILE A 16 -11.35 -8.72 -10.32
CA ILE A 16 -9.89 -8.63 -10.48
C ILE A 16 -9.23 -8.10 -9.22
N GLY A 17 -7.96 -8.46 -8.98
CA GLY A 17 -7.21 -8.05 -7.80
C GLY A 17 -5.71 -8.28 -7.98
N SER A 18 -4.98 -8.41 -6.87
CA SER A 18 -3.50 -8.51 -6.82
C SER A 18 -2.80 -7.16 -7.02
N ILE A 19 -1.46 -7.18 -6.93
CA ILE A 19 -0.59 -6.00 -6.98
C ILE A 19 -0.80 -5.17 -8.25
N GLU A 20 -0.98 -5.80 -9.39
CA GLU A 20 -1.19 -5.10 -10.66
C GLU A 20 -2.53 -4.34 -10.66
N ALA A 21 -3.63 -4.98 -10.24
CA ALA A 21 -4.93 -4.32 -10.16
C ALA A 21 -4.93 -3.21 -9.10
N SER A 22 -4.28 -3.44 -7.95
CA SER A 22 -4.07 -2.38 -6.95
C SER A 22 -3.44 -1.16 -7.59
N LEU A 23 -2.26 -1.29 -8.21
CA LEU A 23 -1.52 -0.14 -8.73
C LEU A 23 -2.19 0.53 -9.94
N ARG A 24 -2.95 -0.22 -10.72
CA ARG A 24 -3.63 0.27 -11.94
C ARG A 24 -5.11 0.62 -11.73
N ARG A 25 -5.53 0.83 -10.47
CA ARG A 25 -6.94 1.14 -10.11
C ARG A 25 -7.41 2.51 -10.58
N ILE A 26 -6.50 3.47 -10.77
CA ILE A 26 -6.76 4.77 -11.39
C ILE A 26 -5.83 4.97 -12.60
N ALA A 27 -5.88 6.16 -13.23
CA ALA A 27 -4.89 6.56 -14.21
C ALA A 27 -3.47 6.41 -13.65
N HIS A 28 -2.61 5.73 -14.39
CA HIS A 28 -1.28 5.36 -13.94
C HIS A 28 -0.27 5.52 -15.07
N TYR A 29 0.96 5.86 -14.73
CA TYR A 29 2.07 5.93 -15.68
C TYR A 29 2.59 4.52 -15.96
N ASP A 30 2.66 4.17 -17.25
CA ASP A 30 3.27 2.94 -17.73
C ASP A 30 4.65 3.25 -18.31
N TYR A 31 5.69 2.81 -17.60
CA TYR A 31 7.08 3.07 -17.97
C TYR A 31 7.46 2.44 -19.32
N TRP A 32 6.93 1.26 -19.65
CA TRP A 32 7.29 0.56 -20.88
C TRP A 32 6.83 1.27 -22.14
N SER A 33 5.66 1.91 -22.09
CA SER A 33 5.13 2.70 -23.20
C SER A 33 5.31 4.20 -23.04
N ASP A 34 5.95 4.66 -21.97
CA ASP A 34 6.15 6.06 -21.62
C ASP A 34 4.86 6.90 -21.72
N THR A 35 3.75 6.36 -21.23
CA THR A 35 2.43 7.02 -21.32
C THR A 35 1.59 6.82 -20.07
N VAL A 36 0.72 7.79 -19.80
CA VAL A 36 -0.33 7.64 -18.79
C VAL A 36 -1.48 6.83 -19.37
N ARG A 37 -1.72 5.66 -18.77
CA ARG A 37 -2.79 4.73 -19.08
C ARG A 37 -4.02 5.01 -18.21
N ARG A 38 -5.17 4.54 -18.68
CA ARG A 38 -6.43 4.59 -17.91
C ARG A 38 -6.34 3.63 -16.72
N SER A 39 -7.34 3.68 -15.85
CA SER A 39 -7.59 2.57 -14.93
C SER A 39 -7.70 1.26 -15.73
N VAL A 40 -7.34 0.14 -15.11
CA VAL A 40 -7.49 -1.20 -15.71
C VAL A 40 -8.97 -1.60 -15.86
N LEU A 41 -9.88 -0.97 -15.13
CA LEU A 41 -11.32 -1.30 -15.14
C LEU A 41 -12.00 -1.07 -16.50
N PRO A 42 -11.85 0.09 -17.18
CA PRO A 42 -12.32 0.30 -18.55
C PRO A 42 -11.88 -0.79 -19.55
N ASP A 43 -10.62 -1.21 -19.48
CA ASP A 43 -10.03 -2.13 -20.46
C ASP A 43 -10.38 -3.59 -20.16
N SER A 44 -10.33 -3.98 -18.87
CA SER A 44 -10.65 -5.35 -18.44
C SER A 44 -12.14 -5.64 -18.46
N LYS A 45 -12.98 -4.61 -18.31
CA LYS A 45 -14.44 -4.73 -18.12
C LYS A 45 -14.80 -5.68 -16.97
N ALA A 46 -13.96 -5.74 -15.93
CA ALA A 46 -14.27 -6.47 -14.70
C ALA A 46 -15.45 -5.80 -13.97
N ASP A 47 -16.24 -6.60 -13.25
CA ASP A 47 -17.41 -6.11 -12.51
C ASP A 47 -17.00 -5.39 -11.21
N LEU A 48 -15.89 -5.83 -10.61
CA LEU A 48 -15.32 -5.29 -9.38
C LEU A 48 -13.79 -5.46 -9.39
N LEU A 49 -13.07 -4.51 -8.84
CA LEU A 49 -11.64 -4.58 -8.54
C LEU A 49 -11.47 -4.58 -7.03
N ILE A 50 -10.68 -5.49 -6.47
CA ILE A 50 -10.29 -5.50 -5.06
C ILE A 50 -8.81 -5.08 -4.97
N PHE A 51 -8.53 -4.03 -4.21
CA PHE A 51 -7.19 -3.52 -3.96
C PHE A 51 -6.88 -3.51 -2.47
N GLY A 52 -5.59 -3.50 -2.14
CA GLY A 52 -5.15 -3.60 -0.75
C GLY A 52 -5.05 -5.06 -0.31
N ASN A 53 -5.00 -5.27 1.01
CA ASN A 53 -5.24 -6.58 1.61
C ASN A 53 -6.70 -6.99 1.40
N ALA A 54 -6.90 -8.01 0.56
CA ALA A 54 -8.19 -8.37 0.00
C ALA A 54 -9.03 -9.30 0.88
N GLU A 55 -8.49 -9.85 1.97
CA GLU A 55 -9.09 -10.96 2.71
C GLU A 55 -10.54 -10.69 3.14
N ARG A 56 -10.79 -9.54 3.78
CA ARG A 56 -12.15 -9.18 4.25
C ARG A 56 -13.11 -8.90 3.09
N ALA A 57 -12.66 -8.16 2.09
CA ALA A 57 -13.49 -7.81 0.93
C ALA A 57 -13.85 -9.06 0.11
N LEU A 58 -12.90 -9.99 -0.05
CA LEU A 58 -13.09 -11.25 -0.75
C LEU A 58 -14.08 -12.16 -0.02
N LEU A 59 -13.98 -12.27 1.31
CA LEU A 59 -14.95 -13.05 2.10
C LEU A 59 -16.34 -12.42 2.04
N ASP A 60 -16.46 -11.10 2.19
CA ASP A 60 -17.76 -10.43 2.17
C ASP A 60 -18.44 -10.58 0.80
N VAL A 61 -17.73 -10.24 -0.30
CA VAL A 61 -18.29 -10.35 -1.65
C VAL A 61 -18.68 -11.79 -1.99
N THR A 62 -17.89 -12.80 -1.61
CA THR A 62 -18.22 -14.20 -1.90
C THR A 62 -19.44 -14.66 -1.12
N HIS A 63 -19.56 -14.31 0.17
CA HIS A 63 -20.76 -14.61 0.96
C HIS A 63 -22.01 -13.89 0.46
N ARG A 64 -21.90 -12.63 0.02
CA ARG A 64 -23.02 -11.88 -0.58
C ARG A 64 -23.49 -12.49 -1.89
N LEU A 65 -22.55 -12.81 -2.79
CA LEU A 65 -22.86 -13.50 -4.05
C LEU A 65 -23.50 -14.87 -3.80
N ALA A 66 -23.03 -15.64 -2.82
CA ALA A 66 -23.63 -16.92 -2.45
C ALA A 66 -25.07 -16.79 -1.91
N ARG A 67 -25.44 -15.63 -1.35
CA ARG A 67 -26.81 -15.30 -0.95
C ARG A 67 -27.68 -14.74 -2.09
N GLY A 68 -27.14 -14.63 -3.30
CA GLY A 68 -27.87 -14.15 -4.48
C GLY A 68 -27.86 -12.62 -4.67
N GLU A 69 -27.09 -11.88 -3.87
CA GLU A 69 -26.88 -10.44 -4.12
C GLU A 69 -26.15 -10.26 -5.46
N LYS A 70 -26.60 -9.33 -6.30
CA LYS A 70 -25.96 -9.09 -7.60
C LYS A 70 -24.67 -8.34 -7.40
N ILE A 71 -23.62 -8.69 -8.15
CA ILE A 71 -22.34 -7.97 -8.10
C ILE A 71 -22.47 -6.47 -8.36
N GLY A 72 -23.48 -6.07 -9.15
CA GLY A 72 -23.78 -4.67 -9.46
C GLY A 72 -24.32 -3.85 -8.28
N ASP A 73 -24.80 -4.52 -7.24
CA ASP A 73 -25.42 -3.90 -6.05
C ASP A 73 -24.43 -3.79 -4.88
N ILE A 74 -23.31 -4.54 -4.92
CA ILE A 74 -22.25 -4.53 -3.91
C ILE A 74 -21.34 -3.32 -4.13
N ARG A 75 -21.64 -2.21 -3.44
CA ARG A 75 -20.97 -0.90 -3.64
C ARG A 75 -20.33 -0.32 -2.38
N ASP A 76 -20.49 -0.98 -1.23
CA ASP A 76 -20.12 -0.49 0.11
C ASP A 76 -18.84 -1.13 0.67
N LEU A 77 -18.21 -2.06 -0.05
CA LEU A 77 -17.04 -2.78 0.44
C LEU A 77 -15.76 -1.94 0.37
N ARG A 78 -15.06 -1.80 1.50
CA ARG A 78 -13.73 -1.17 1.56
C ARG A 78 -12.70 -1.95 0.74
N GLY A 79 -11.73 -1.24 0.17
CA GLY A 79 -10.71 -1.84 -0.69
C GLY A 79 -11.25 -2.31 -2.03
N THR A 80 -12.33 -1.70 -2.53
CA THR A 80 -12.90 -2.04 -3.84
C THR A 80 -13.03 -0.84 -4.76
N ALA A 81 -12.97 -1.11 -6.07
CA ALA A 81 -13.20 -0.13 -7.11
C ALA A 81 -14.09 -0.70 -8.22
N PHE A 82 -14.88 0.15 -8.87
CA PHE A 82 -15.81 -0.26 -9.91
C PHE A 82 -16.19 0.89 -10.85
N MET A 83 -16.70 0.55 -12.03
CA MET A 83 -17.20 1.53 -13.00
C MET A 83 -18.63 1.96 -12.66
N VAL A 84 -18.90 3.25 -12.75
CA VAL A 84 -20.24 3.86 -12.59
C VAL A 84 -20.53 4.85 -13.71
N ALA A 85 -21.79 5.28 -13.81
CA ALA A 85 -22.15 6.39 -14.68
C ALA A 85 -21.41 7.67 -14.26
N ARG A 86 -21.18 8.57 -15.22
CA ARG A 86 -20.63 9.89 -14.96
C ARG A 86 -21.39 10.59 -13.83
N ASP A 87 -20.65 11.18 -12.90
CA ASP A 87 -21.19 11.94 -11.77
C ASP A 87 -22.09 11.15 -10.80
N TRP A 88 -22.13 9.82 -10.91
CA TRP A 88 -22.83 8.93 -9.97
C TRP A 88 -22.37 9.12 -8.52
N LYS A 89 -23.32 9.02 -7.58
CA LYS A 89 -23.11 9.01 -6.13
C LYS A 89 -24.00 7.92 -5.50
N PRO A 90 -23.61 7.32 -4.35
CA PRO A 90 -24.44 6.33 -3.67
C PRO A 90 -25.81 6.86 -3.24
N GLU A 91 -25.84 8.09 -2.71
CA GLU A 91 -27.06 8.79 -2.28
C GLU A 91 -26.92 10.29 -2.59
N ASP A 92 -28.04 11.01 -2.69
CA ASP A 92 -28.08 12.46 -2.99
C ASP A 92 -27.37 13.31 -1.93
N ASN A 93 -27.24 12.81 -0.71
CA ASN A 93 -26.62 13.50 0.42
C ASN A 93 -25.07 13.45 0.39
N TRP A 94 -24.46 12.81 -0.61
CA TRP A 94 -23.01 12.70 -0.75
C TRP A 94 -22.39 14.00 -1.27
N LEU A 95 -21.38 14.46 -0.53
CA LEU A 95 -20.60 15.63 -0.89
C LEU A 95 -19.49 15.22 -1.86
N GLU A 96 -19.28 16.02 -2.89
CA GLU A 96 -18.12 15.90 -3.77
C GLU A 96 -17.20 17.07 -3.51
N VAL A 97 -15.91 16.78 -3.35
CA VAL A 97 -14.87 17.78 -3.16
C VAL A 97 -13.82 17.60 -4.27
N PRO A 98 -13.50 18.64 -5.06
CA PRO A 98 -12.42 18.57 -6.02
C PRO A 98 -11.08 18.38 -5.29
N SER A 99 -10.21 17.54 -5.84
CA SER A 99 -8.93 17.21 -5.21
C SER A 99 -8.02 18.43 -4.98
N THR A 100 -8.21 19.48 -5.76
CA THR A 100 -7.50 20.77 -5.65
C THR A 100 -7.79 21.53 -4.35
N GLU A 101 -8.87 21.21 -3.63
CA GLU A 101 -9.13 21.73 -2.28
C GLU A 101 -8.29 21.03 -1.20
N LEU A 102 -7.75 19.84 -1.49
CA LEU A 102 -6.94 19.07 -0.55
C LEU A 102 -5.44 19.25 -0.76
N ASP A 103 -5.03 19.47 -2.01
CA ASP A 103 -3.63 19.66 -2.42
C ASP A 103 -3.60 20.62 -3.61
N THR A 104 -2.68 21.58 -3.61
CA THR A 104 -2.56 22.53 -4.72
C THR A 104 -1.56 22.00 -5.74
N PRO A 105 -1.92 21.84 -7.03
CA PRO A 105 -0.98 21.44 -8.07
C PRO A 105 0.22 22.40 -8.13
N GLY A 106 1.42 21.85 -7.99
CA GLY A 106 2.67 22.63 -8.05
C GLY A 106 3.16 22.87 -9.47
N ALA A 107 4.09 23.81 -9.62
CA ALA A 107 4.86 23.97 -10.86
C ALA A 107 5.78 22.76 -11.08
N ILE A 108 5.98 22.37 -12.34
CA ILE A 108 6.98 21.37 -12.72
C ILE A 108 8.28 22.13 -13.00
N ASP A 109 9.33 21.84 -12.24
CA ASP A 109 10.67 22.30 -12.58
C ASP A 109 11.06 21.69 -13.94
N ALA A 110 11.43 22.53 -14.90
CA ALA A 110 11.94 22.05 -16.18
C ALA A 110 13.17 21.18 -15.91
N HIS A 111 13.20 19.97 -16.45
CA HIS A 111 14.35 19.09 -16.30
C HIS A 111 15.55 19.73 -17.01
N VAL A 112 16.57 20.12 -16.24
CA VAL A 112 17.80 20.67 -16.80
C VAL A 112 18.57 19.50 -17.40
N ASP A 113 18.76 19.50 -18.71
CA ASP A 113 19.60 18.52 -19.40
C ASP A 113 21.05 18.64 -18.87
N PRO A 114 21.61 17.61 -18.23
CA PRO A 114 22.95 17.65 -17.66
C PRO A 114 24.08 17.76 -18.70
N TYR A 115 23.77 17.63 -20.00
CA TYR A 115 24.72 17.78 -21.11
C TYR A 115 24.49 19.05 -21.95
N ALA A 116 23.53 19.91 -21.58
CA ALA A 116 23.28 21.15 -22.29
C ALA A 116 24.36 22.21 -21.98
N MET A 117 25.05 22.67 -23.02
CA MET A 117 26.14 23.67 -22.94
C MET A 117 25.66 25.13 -22.76
N THR A 118 24.37 25.38 -22.56
CA THR A 118 23.85 26.73 -22.26
C THR A 118 22.53 26.68 -21.49
N PRO A 119 22.35 27.48 -20.42
CA PRO A 119 21.10 27.55 -19.69
C PRO A 119 20.13 28.53 -20.36
N SER A 120 18.96 28.04 -20.76
CA SER A 120 17.77 28.87 -21.00
C SER A 120 16.67 28.46 -20.03
N GLY A 121 16.39 29.31 -19.04
CA GLY A 121 15.36 29.05 -18.04
C GLY A 121 13.97 29.48 -18.53
N PRO A 122 12.90 28.74 -18.20
CA PRO A 122 11.54 29.24 -18.32
C PRO A 122 11.00 29.75 -16.96
N THR A 123 10.32 30.88 -17.01
CA THR A 123 9.50 31.47 -15.94
C THR A 123 8.20 30.70 -15.73
N ALA A 124 7.89 30.35 -14.48
CA ALA A 124 6.60 29.80 -14.08
C ALA A 124 5.55 30.92 -13.92
N GLN A 125 4.30 30.66 -14.35
CA GLN A 125 3.13 31.47 -14.03
C GLN A 125 2.21 30.69 -13.08
N ALA A 126 1.71 31.37 -12.05
CA ALA A 126 0.75 30.87 -11.06
C ALA A 126 -0.66 31.42 -11.34
N PRO A 127 -1.74 30.72 -10.98
CA PRO A 127 -3.07 31.29 -10.91
C PRO A 127 -3.35 31.91 -9.53
N GLU A 128 -3.86 33.14 -9.52
CA GLU A 128 -4.43 33.82 -8.33
C GLU A 128 -5.96 33.71 -8.34
N GLY A 129 -6.55 33.54 -7.15
CA GLY A 129 -7.98 33.69 -6.94
C GLY A 129 -8.39 33.29 -5.52
N ALA A 130 -8.57 34.26 -4.63
CA ALA A 130 -9.13 34.06 -3.29
C ALA A 130 -10.42 34.88 -3.16
N ASP A 131 -11.55 34.21 -2.96
CA ASP A 131 -12.86 34.84 -2.76
C ASP A 131 -13.27 34.89 -1.27
N SER A 132 -13.98 35.98 -0.96
CA SER A 132 -14.38 36.45 0.37
C SER A 132 -15.33 35.52 1.16
N ILE A 133 -15.10 35.43 2.48
CA ILE A 133 -15.88 34.60 3.42
C ILE A 133 -17.18 35.34 3.81
N LYS A 134 -18.34 34.71 3.59
CA LYS A 134 -19.65 35.16 4.11
C LYS A 134 -19.92 34.58 5.51
N ALA A 135 -20.42 35.41 6.41
CA ALA A 135 -20.77 35.04 7.78
C ALA A 135 -21.99 34.11 7.84
N ALA A 136 -21.88 33.01 8.61
CA ALA A 136 -22.94 32.01 8.83
C ALA A 136 -23.26 31.87 10.34
N PRO A 137 -24.51 31.55 10.71
CA PRO A 137 -24.92 31.43 12.11
C PRO A 137 -24.21 30.28 12.84
N ILE A 138 -23.75 30.54 14.07
CA ILE A 138 -22.98 29.58 14.88
C ILE A 138 -23.94 28.70 15.69
N ARG A 139 -24.01 27.40 15.36
CA ARG A 139 -24.65 26.39 16.20
C ARG A 139 -23.66 25.89 17.25
N ILE A 140 -23.94 26.10 18.53
CA ILE A 140 -23.12 25.57 19.62
C ILE A 140 -23.41 24.08 19.76
N MET A 141 -22.43 23.26 19.40
CA MET A 141 -22.47 21.80 19.50
C MET A 141 -21.39 21.32 20.47
N SER A 142 -21.64 20.24 21.22
CA SER A 142 -20.61 19.64 22.07
C SER A 142 -19.42 19.16 21.22
N LYS A 143 -18.25 18.94 21.86
CA LYS A 143 -17.06 18.43 21.16
C LYS A 143 -17.33 17.07 20.50
N THR A 144 -18.09 16.21 21.19
CA THR A 144 -18.45 14.86 20.72
C THR A 144 -19.38 14.93 19.51
N GLU A 145 -20.44 15.74 19.57
CA GLU A 145 -21.37 15.92 18.44
C GLU A 145 -20.68 16.54 17.23
N ARG A 146 -19.78 17.51 17.44
CA ARG A 146 -18.99 18.10 16.33
C ARG A 146 -18.08 17.07 15.68
N LEU A 147 -17.47 16.19 16.47
CA LEU A 147 -16.59 15.15 15.93
C LEU A 147 -17.38 14.10 15.15
N ALA A 148 -18.50 13.63 15.71
CA ALA A 148 -19.37 12.66 15.04
C ALA A 148 -19.95 13.23 13.73
N ALA A 149 -20.44 14.47 13.75
CA ALA A 149 -20.92 15.14 12.54
C ALA A 149 -19.82 15.29 11.48
N ARG A 150 -18.58 15.65 11.89
CA ARG A 150 -17.43 15.72 10.98
C ARG A 150 -17.05 14.37 10.39
N GLN A 151 -17.13 13.30 11.19
CA GLN A 151 -16.84 11.94 10.73
C GLN A 151 -17.90 11.43 9.74
N ASP A 152 -19.18 11.67 10.03
CA ASP A 152 -20.29 11.32 9.15
C ASP A 152 -20.22 12.08 7.81
N VAL A 153 -20.04 13.40 7.85
CA VAL A 153 -19.80 14.21 6.64
C VAL A 153 -18.63 13.64 5.83
N ARG A 154 -17.53 13.30 6.50
CA ARG A 154 -16.35 12.74 5.84
C ARG A 154 -16.62 11.37 5.22
N ALA A 155 -17.38 10.51 5.89
CA ALA A 155 -17.77 9.19 5.38
C ALA A 155 -18.64 9.29 4.12
N ARG A 156 -19.42 10.36 3.99
CA ARG A 156 -20.26 10.69 2.82
C ARG A 156 -19.62 11.73 1.89
N THR A 157 -18.30 11.87 1.93
CA THR A 157 -17.54 12.74 1.03
C THR A 157 -16.72 11.89 0.06
N VAL A 158 -16.85 12.17 -1.24
CA VAL A 158 -15.99 11.64 -2.30
C VAL A 158 -15.05 12.73 -2.82
N ILE A 159 -13.80 12.38 -3.12
CA ILE A 159 -12.85 13.27 -3.75
C ILE A 159 -12.82 13.03 -5.26
N ARG A 160 -13.07 14.08 -6.03
CA ARG A 160 -12.92 14.08 -7.50
C ARG A 160 -11.46 14.32 -7.85
N LEU A 161 -10.77 13.28 -8.30
CA LEU A 161 -9.44 13.39 -8.89
C LEU A 161 -9.54 14.05 -10.27
N PRO A 162 -8.44 14.65 -10.78
CA PRO A 162 -8.42 15.14 -12.15
C PRO A 162 -8.72 14.00 -13.12
N ASP A 163 -9.48 14.32 -14.15
CA ASP A 163 -9.98 13.39 -15.14
C ASP A 163 -8.83 12.73 -15.91
N TYR A 164 -9.03 11.52 -16.45
CA TYR A 164 -8.00 10.84 -17.25
C TYR A 164 -7.43 11.72 -18.36
N ASP A 165 -8.30 12.43 -19.10
CA ASP A 165 -7.89 13.26 -20.23
C ASP A 165 -7.09 14.49 -19.78
N GLN A 166 -7.25 14.92 -18.52
CA GLN A 166 -6.42 15.96 -17.91
C GLN A 166 -5.04 15.41 -17.50
N VAL A 167 -4.99 14.31 -16.76
CA VAL A 167 -3.72 13.74 -16.26
C VAL A 167 -2.85 13.14 -17.37
N LYS A 168 -3.46 12.68 -18.47
CA LYS A 168 -2.74 12.12 -19.62
C LYS A 168 -1.82 13.15 -20.27
N ASN A 169 -2.25 14.40 -20.33
CA ASN A 169 -1.56 15.47 -21.05
C ASN A 169 -0.93 16.51 -20.12
N ASN A 170 -1.01 16.31 -18.80
CA ASN A 170 -0.50 17.26 -17.81
C ASN A 170 0.18 16.51 -16.65
N PRO A 171 1.53 16.47 -16.62
CA PRO A 171 2.27 15.79 -15.56
C PRO A 171 2.04 16.38 -14.16
N SER A 172 1.65 17.65 -14.03
CA SER A 172 1.37 18.28 -12.74
C SER A 172 0.06 17.76 -12.17
N PHE A 173 -0.97 17.63 -13.00
CA PHE A 173 -2.21 16.97 -12.59
C PHE A 173 -2.02 15.49 -12.31
N TYR A 174 -1.15 14.79 -13.03
CA TYR A 174 -0.79 13.41 -12.70
C TYR A 174 -0.12 13.32 -11.32
N ALA A 175 0.90 14.15 -11.05
CA ALA A 175 1.60 14.18 -9.77
C ALA A 175 0.65 14.55 -8.60
N HIS A 176 -0.26 15.52 -8.83
CA HIS A 176 -1.31 15.89 -7.89
C HIS A 176 -2.27 14.72 -7.60
N ALA A 177 -2.79 14.06 -8.64
CA ALA A 177 -3.67 12.91 -8.51
C ALA A 177 -3.00 11.78 -7.71
N SER A 178 -1.72 11.49 -8.00
CA SER A 178 -0.92 10.52 -7.25
C SER A 178 -0.75 10.93 -5.79
N ARG A 179 -0.44 12.19 -5.49
CA ARG A 179 -0.29 12.68 -4.11
C ARG A 179 -1.58 12.54 -3.31
N VAL A 180 -2.72 12.90 -3.90
CA VAL A 180 -4.05 12.77 -3.27
C VAL A 180 -4.40 11.31 -3.03
N LEU A 181 -4.12 10.41 -3.99
CA LEU A 181 -4.26 8.97 -3.80
C LEU A 181 -3.46 8.47 -2.58
N HIS A 182 -2.22 8.93 -2.43
CA HIS A 182 -1.36 8.57 -1.29
C HIS A 182 -1.85 9.18 0.04
N LEU A 183 -2.38 10.40 0.04
CA LEU A 183 -2.99 11.01 1.24
C LEU A 183 -4.21 10.23 1.73
N GLU A 184 -4.93 9.58 0.80
CA GLU A 184 -6.15 8.79 1.06
C GLU A 184 -5.85 7.29 1.24
N SER A 185 -4.58 6.94 1.49
CA SER A 185 -4.14 5.58 1.85
C SER A 185 -4.34 5.22 3.32
N ASN A 186 -4.60 6.20 4.20
CA ASN A 186 -4.81 5.95 5.63
C ASN A 186 -6.26 5.49 5.90
N PRO A 187 -6.50 4.21 6.24
CA PRO A 187 -7.85 3.69 6.40
C PRO A 187 -8.66 4.38 7.51
N GLY A 188 -8.00 4.97 8.52
CA GLY A 188 -8.67 5.68 9.62
C GLY A 188 -9.30 7.02 9.25
N ASN A 189 -8.88 7.62 8.12
CA ASN A 189 -9.43 8.90 7.66
C ASN A 189 -9.62 8.97 6.14
N ALA A 190 -9.37 7.90 5.40
CA ALA A 190 -9.52 7.90 3.95
C ALA A 190 -10.97 8.16 3.53
N ARG A 191 -11.12 8.95 2.47
CA ARG A 191 -12.38 9.17 1.77
C ARG A 191 -12.49 8.26 0.55
N ALA A 192 -13.70 8.15 0.00
CA ALA A 192 -13.87 7.58 -1.33
C ALA A 192 -13.20 8.49 -2.36
N LEU A 193 -12.70 7.91 -3.45
CA LEU A 193 -12.16 8.65 -4.60
C LEU A 193 -12.99 8.34 -5.84
N ARG A 194 -13.04 9.29 -6.76
CA ARG A 194 -13.56 9.06 -8.11
C ARG A 194 -12.63 9.68 -9.14
N GLN A 195 -12.51 9.03 -10.30
CA GLN A 195 -11.80 9.57 -11.45
C GLN A 195 -12.57 9.28 -12.74
N ALA A 196 -12.67 10.30 -13.59
CA ALA A 196 -13.24 10.18 -14.92
C ALA A 196 -12.39 9.34 -15.87
N HIS A 197 -13.04 8.51 -16.67
CA HIS A 197 -12.45 7.87 -17.84
C HIS A 197 -13.44 7.93 -19.01
N GLY A 198 -13.54 9.10 -19.65
CA GLY A 198 -14.57 9.39 -20.67
C GLY A 198 -15.95 9.62 -20.03
N GLU A 199 -16.98 8.97 -20.58
CA GLU A 199 -18.39 9.10 -20.14
C GLU A 199 -18.73 8.32 -18.85
N ARG A 200 -17.71 7.79 -18.16
CA ARG A 200 -17.88 6.98 -16.96
C ARG A 200 -16.83 7.30 -15.94
N ASP A 201 -17.15 7.02 -14.69
CA ASP A 201 -16.23 7.20 -13.58
C ASP A 201 -15.80 5.85 -13.02
N VAL A 202 -14.53 5.79 -12.61
CA VAL A 202 -14.03 4.78 -11.71
C VAL A 202 -14.23 5.29 -10.30
N TRP A 203 -15.03 4.56 -9.51
CA TRP A 203 -15.24 4.80 -8.09
C TRP A 203 -14.29 3.92 -7.27
N LEU A 204 -13.69 4.47 -6.21
CA LEU A 204 -12.86 3.76 -5.24
C LEU A 204 -13.44 3.97 -3.85
N ASN A 205 -13.79 2.86 -3.21
CA ASN A 205 -14.10 2.87 -1.79
C ASN A 205 -12.82 3.07 -0.96
N PRO A 206 -12.93 3.58 0.28
CA PRO A 206 -11.79 3.70 1.17
C PRO A 206 -10.99 2.39 1.31
N PRO A 207 -9.66 2.44 1.53
CA PRO A 207 -8.80 1.27 1.65
C PRO A 207 -9.24 0.33 2.78
N PRO A 208 -8.90 -0.97 2.69
CA PRO A 208 -9.29 -1.94 3.70
C PRO A 208 -8.71 -1.58 5.06
N ILE A 209 -9.44 -1.93 6.12
CA ILE A 209 -8.88 -1.87 7.47
C ILE A 209 -7.79 -2.94 7.57
N PRO A 210 -6.61 -2.67 8.14
CA PRO A 210 -5.55 -3.66 8.33
C PRO A 210 -6.03 -4.84 9.17
N LEU A 211 -5.45 -6.02 8.93
CA LEU A 211 -5.73 -7.20 9.74
C LEU A 211 -5.10 -7.06 11.13
N THR A 212 -5.80 -7.54 12.14
CA THR A 212 -5.26 -7.71 13.49
C THR A 212 -4.23 -8.85 13.51
N THR A 213 -3.38 -8.91 14.54
CA THR A 213 -2.43 -10.03 14.70
C THR A 213 -3.13 -11.41 14.66
N PRO A 214 -4.23 -11.65 15.39
CA PRO A 214 -4.92 -12.95 15.31
C PRO A 214 -5.44 -13.28 13.90
N GLU A 215 -5.98 -12.29 13.18
CA GLU A 215 -6.42 -12.51 11.79
C GLU A 215 -5.23 -12.78 10.85
N MET A 216 -4.11 -12.09 11.03
CA MET A 216 -2.87 -12.38 10.31
C MET A 216 -2.43 -13.82 10.57
N ASP A 217 -2.37 -14.24 11.83
CA ASP A 217 -1.98 -15.60 12.20
C ASP A 217 -2.90 -16.64 11.55
N MET A 218 -4.22 -16.42 11.57
CA MET A 218 -5.19 -17.29 10.89
C MET A 218 -4.91 -17.42 9.39
N VAL A 219 -4.59 -16.31 8.70
CA VAL A 219 -4.30 -16.32 7.26
C VAL A 219 -3.05 -17.13 6.94
N TYR A 220 -2.00 -17.04 7.76
CA TYR A 220 -0.75 -17.78 7.56
C TYR A 220 -0.83 -19.23 8.08
N ASP A 221 -1.76 -19.53 8.99
CA ASP A 221 -2.01 -20.88 9.52
C ASP A 221 -2.93 -21.73 8.63
N LEU A 222 -3.48 -21.16 7.54
CA LEU A 222 -4.23 -21.93 6.55
C LEU A 222 -3.40 -23.11 6.02
N PRO A 223 -4.04 -24.24 5.63
CA PRO A 223 -3.35 -25.47 5.26
C PRO A 223 -2.74 -25.38 3.85
N TYR A 224 -1.82 -24.45 3.63
CA TYR A 224 -1.09 -24.31 2.37
C TYR A 224 -0.27 -25.57 2.10
N ALA A 225 -0.33 -26.06 0.86
CA ALA A 225 0.37 -27.28 0.46
C ALA A 225 1.90 -27.18 0.62
N ARG A 226 2.46 -25.96 0.62
CA ARG A 226 3.91 -25.69 0.62
C ARG A 226 4.65 -26.54 -0.43
N ALA A 227 4.04 -26.66 -1.60
CA ALA A 227 4.58 -27.36 -2.76
C ALA A 227 4.05 -26.71 -4.03
N PRO A 228 4.75 -26.84 -5.17
CA PRO A 228 4.21 -26.49 -6.47
C PRO A 228 2.92 -27.25 -6.77
N HIS A 229 2.09 -26.68 -7.64
CA HIS A 229 0.90 -27.39 -8.11
C HIS A 229 1.30 -28.70 -8.83
N PRO A 230 0.63 -29.84 -8.58
CA PRO A 230 1.02 -31.13 -9.14
C PRO A 230 1.13 -31.17 -10.67
N SER A 231 0.39 -30.31 -11.38
CA SER A 231 0.46 -30.21 -12.85
C SER A 231 1.83 -29.83 -13.40
N TYR A 232 2.71 -29.25 -12.59
CA TYR A 232 4.07 -28.91 -13.01
C TYR A 232 5.01 -30.12 -13.05
N GLY A 233 4.64 -31.26 -12.45
CA GLY A 233 5.49 -32.45 -12.38
C GLY A 233 6.90 -32.12 -11.85
N ASP A 234 7.93 -32.55 -12.58
CA ASP A 234 9.34 -32.31 -12.24
C ASP A 234 9.89 -30.98 -12.78
N ALA A 235 9.03 -30.08 -13.26
CA ALA A 235 9.48 -28.80 -13.78
C ALA A 235 10.17 -27.99 -12.68
N LYS A 236 11.36 -27.48 -13.00
CA LYS A 236 12.06 -26.53 -12.14
C LYS A 236 11.33 -25.19 -12.16
N ILE A 237 10.90 -24.72 -10.98
CA ILE A 237 10.20 -23.44 -10.82
C ILE A 237 11.12 -22.50 -10.03
N PRO A 238 11.87 -21.60 -10.70
CA PRO A 238 12.82 -20.71 -10.03
C PRO A 238 12.22 -19.88 -8.90
N ALA A 239 10.98 -19.40 -9.09
CA ALA A 239 10.27 -18.63 -8.06
C ALA A 239 9.99 -19.47 -6.80
N TRP A 240 9.64 -20.75 -6.96
CA TRP A 240 9.40 -21.66 -5.83
C TRP A 240 10.70 -21.96 -5.07
N GLU A 241 11.79 -22.25 -5.80
CA GLU A 241 13.10 -22.51 -5.18
C GLU A 241 13.58 -21.35 -4.33
N MET A 242 13.31 -20.12 -4.77
CA MET A 242 13.65 -18.90 -4.05
C MET A 242 12.86 -18.75 -2.74
N ILE A 243 11.55 -19.04 -2.73
CA ILE A 243 10.65 -18.67 -1.62
C ILE A 243 10.33 -19.82 -0.65
N ARG A 244 10.59 -21.09 -1.00
CA ARG A 244 10.10 -22.25 -0.23
C ARG A 244 10.56 -22.31 1.23
N PHE A 245 11.70 -21.67 1.55
CA PHE A 245 12.26 -21.55 2.89
C PHE A 245 12.28 -20.10 3.39
N SER A 246 11.44 -19.24 2.82
CA SER A 246 11.27 -17.85 3.22
C SER A 246 9.99 -17.71 4.03
N ILE A 247 10.01 -16.87 5.06
CA ILE A 247 8.86 -16.61 5.93
C ILE A 247 8.62 -15.11 6.01
N ASN A 248 7.36 -14.72 5.80
CA ASN A 248 6.93 -13.35 5.96
C ASN A 248 6.37 -13.11 7.37
N ILE A 249 6.92 -12.15 8.12
CA ILE A 249 6.57 -11.84 9.50
C ILE A 249 5.58 -10.67 9.61
N MET A 250 5.44 -9.86 8.56
CA MET A 250 4.57 -8.67 8.56
C MET A 250 4.16 -8.19 7.17
N ARG A 251 3.12 -7.37 7.08
CA ARG A 251 2.73 -6.62 5.88
C ARG A 251 2.68 -5.12 6.15
N GLY A 252 2.74 -4.34 5.08
CA GLY A 252 2.65 -2.88 5.10
C GLY A 252 4.01 -2.20 5.27
N CYS A 253 4.04 -0.91 4.94
CA CYS A 253 5.23 -0.07 5.09
C CYS A 253 4.84 1.40 5.25
N PHE A 254 5.26 2.04 6.35
CA PHE A 254 5.07 3.47 6.61
C PHE A 254 6.16 4.36 5.99
N GLY A 255 7.06 3.75 5.19
CA GLY A 255 8.20 4.42 4.59
C GLY A 255 7.82 5.58 3.66
N GLY A 256 6.68 5.46 2.97
CA GLY A 256 6.15 6.51 2.09
C GLY A 256 7.05 6.85 0.90
N CYS A 257 7.90 5.91 0.47
CA CYS A 257 8.80 6.12 -0.66
C CYS A 257 7.98 6.23 -1.95
N THR A 258 8.17 7.29 -2.72
CA THR A 258 7.28 7.64 -3.86
C THR A 258 7.32 6.66 -5.03
N PHE A 259 8.36 5.83 -5.11
CA PHE A 259 8.52 4.79 -6.13
C PHE A 259 7.99 3.42 -5.67
N CYS A 260 7.65 3.27 -4.39
CA CYS A 260 7.37 1.98 -3.78
C CYS A 260 5.88 1.65 -3.83
N SER A 261 5.53 0.46 -4.31
CA SER A 261 4.16 -0.02 -4.40
C SER A 261 3.59 -0.60 -3.11
N ILE A 262 4.41 -0.82 -2.08
CA ILE A 262 3.99 -1.51 -0.84
C ILE A 262 2.87 -0.72 -0.14
N THR A 263 3.01 0.59 0.00
CA THR A 263 2.00 1.41 0.68
C THR A 263 0.65 1.38 -0.05
N GLU A 264 0.66 1.29 -1.38
CA GLU A 264 -0.56 1.21 -2.18
C GLU A 264 -1.19 -0.19 -2.19
N HIS A 265 -0.38 -1.24 -2.07
CA HIS A 265 -0.85 -2.63 -2.15
C HIS A 265 -1.11 -3.27 -0.78
N GLU A 266 -0.25 -3.09 0.20
CA GLU A 266 -0.39 -3.68 1.54
C GLU A 266 -0.84 -2.68 2.60
N GLY A 267 -0.80 -1.39 2.27
CA GLY A 267 -1.13 -0.29 3.17
C GLY A 267 0.08 0.27 3.92
N ARG A 268 -0.14 1.41 4.57
CA ARG A 268 0.88 2.12 5.35
C ARG A 268 1.06 1.62 6.78
N ILE A 269 0.07 0.90 7.31
CA ILE A 269 0.06 0.43 8.71
C ILE A 269 0.66 -0.98 8.74
N ILE A 270 1.60 -1.17 9.67
CA ILE A 270 2.26 -2.47 9.84
C ILE A 270 1.29 -3.47 10.46
N GLN A 271 1.15 -4.61 9.79
CA GLN A 271 0.37 -5.76 10.25
C GLN A 271 1.35 -6.87 10.58
N SER A 272 1.53 -7.17 11.87
CA SER A 272 2.52 -8.14 12.33
C SER A 272 1.85 -9.44 12.78
N ARG A 273 2.45 -10.57 12.37
CA ARG A 273 2.12 -11.88 12.92
C ARG A 273 2.55 -12.00 14.38
N SER A 274 2.00 -12.95 15.10
CA SER A 274 2.55 -13.35 16.39
C SER A 274 3.86 -14.08 16.20
N GLU A 275 4.70 -14.01 17.22
CA GLU A 275 5.90 -14.80 17.29
C GLU A 275 5.59 -16.29 17.22
N ASP A 276 4.53 -16.74 17.89
CA ASP A 276 4.11 -18.14 17.88
C ASP A 276 3.70 -18.63 16.49
N SER A 277 2.95 -17.83 15.72
CA SER A 277 2.61 -18.18 14.32
C SER A 277 3.87 -18.30 13.46
N VAL A 278 4.82 -17.38 13.62
CA VAL A 278 6.10 -17.42 12.88
C VAL A 278 6.91 -18.67 13.24
N ILE A 279 7.04 -18.97 14.53
CA ILE A 279 7.76 -20.16 15.01
C ILE A 279 7.10 -21.44 14.47
N LYS A 280 5.78 -21.54 14.55
CA LYS A 280 5.01 -22.68 14.02
C LYS A 280 5.25 -22.89 12.52
N GLU A 281 5.37 -21.81 11.74
CA GLU A 281 5.70 -21.92 10.33
C GLU A 281 7.15 -22.38 10.09
N ILE A 282 8.12 -21.93 10.90
CA ILE A 282 9.50 -22.44 10.83
C ILE A 282 9.52 -23.94 11.07
N GLU A 283 8.78 -24.43 12.08
CA GLU A 283 8.65 -25.85 12.37
C GLU A 283 7.97 -26.60 11.22
N ALA A 284 6.91 -26.06 10.65
CA ALA A 284 6.26 -26.64 9.47
C ALA A 284 7.21 -26.75 8.26
N ILE A 285 8.07 -25.75 8.04
CA ILE A 285 9.11 -25.81 7.01
C ILE A 285 10.09 -26.94 7.31
N ARG A 286 10.62 -26.95 8.54
CA ARG A 286 11.60 -27.94 9.00
C ARG A 286 11.08 -29.37 8.83
N ASP A 287 9.83 -29.60 9.23
CA ASP A 287 9.28 -30.94 9.37
C ASP A 287 8.62 -31.46 8.09
N LYS A 288 8.09 -30.57 7.25
CA LYS A 288 7.23 -30.96 6.11
C LYS A 288 7.78 -30.59 4.73
N THR A 289 8.74 -29.68 4.63
CA THR A 289 9.20 -29.20 3.31
C THR A 289 10.43 -29.98 2.84
N PRO A 290 10.33 -30.74 1.72
CA PRO A 290 11.46 -31.54 1.23
C PRO A 290 12.70 -30.71 0.92
N GLY A 291 13.88 -31.25 1.27
CA GLY A 291 15.16 -30.62 0.99
C GLY A 291 15.54 -29.48 1.95
N PHE A 292 14.86 -29.35 3.10
CA PHE A 292 15.26 -28.39 4.12
C PHE A 292 16.62 -28.79 4.74
N THR A 293 17.58 -27.86 4.74
CA THR A 293 18.97 -28.10 5.17
C THR A 293 19.27 -27.61 6.59
N GLY A 294 18.25 -27.06 7.27
CA GLY A 294 18.40 -26.32 8.53
C GLY A 294 18.57 -24.81 8.34
N VAL A 295 18.44 -24.28 7.10
CA VAL A 295 18.61 -22.86 6.82
C VAL A 295 17.30 -22.24 6.37
N ILE A 296 16.82 -21.25 7.13
CA ILE A 296 15.74 -20.35 6.70
C ILE A 296 16.36 -19.26 5.82
N SER A 297 15.89 -19.15 4.58
CA SER A 297 16.46 -18.28 3.54
C SER A 297 16.15 -16.79 3.74
N ASP A 298 15.02 -16.49 4.37
CA ASP A 298 14.64 -15.16 4.81
C ASP A 298 13.59 -15.24 5.93
N LEU A 299 13.72 -14.39 6.94
CA LEU A 299 12.73 -14.17 8.00
C LEU A 299 12.41 -12.68 8.09
N GLY A 300 11.65 -12.20 7.11
CA GLY A 300 11.50 -10.78 6.86
C GLY A 300 10.09 -10.40 6.42
N GLY A 301 10.01 -9.34 5.63
CA GLY A 301 8.77 -8.81 5.09
C GLY A 301 9.09 -7.70 4.10
N PRO A 302 8.11 -6.87 3.71
CA PRO A 302 8.34 -5.77 2.78
C PRO A 302 9.48 -4.83 3.21
N THR A 303 9.71 -4.73 4.52
CA THR A 303 10.92 -4.17 5.10
C THR A 303 11.29 -5.00 6.33
N ALA A 304 12.52 -5.51 6.39
CA ALA A 304 12.90 -6.51 7.40
C ALA A 304 12.80 -6.01 8.85
N ASN A 305 12.95 -4.71 9.09
CA ASN A 305 13.13 -4.12 10.42
C ASN A 305 11.96 -3.26 10.93
N MET A 306 10.74 -3.43 10.40
CA MET A 306 9.55 -2.68 10.87
C MET A 306 8.57 -3.51 11.71
N TYR A 307 8.91 -4.77 12.01
CA TYR A 307 8.04 -5.68 12.77
C TYR A 307 7.61 -5.04 14.10
N ARG A 308 6.29 -5.04 14.37
CA ARG A 308 5.63 -4.45 15.55
C ARG A 308 5.79 -2.93 15.72
N MET A 309 6.41 -2.22 14.78
CA MET A 309 6.47 -0.76 14.83
C MET A 309 5.12 -0.16 14.44
N ALA A 310 4.64 0.78 15.24
CA ALA A 310 3.38 1.47 15.05
C ALA A 310 3.48 2.91 15.58
N CYS A 311 2.46 3.73 15.32
CA CYS A 311 2.37 5.01 16.00
C CYS A 311 2.23 4.81 17.52
N LYS A 312 2.82 5.70 18.31
CA LYS A 312 2.68 5.74 19.78
C LYS A 312 1.23 5.95 20.24
N SER A 313 0.34 6.42 19.36
CA SER A 313 -1.08 6.63 19.65
C SER A 313 -1.95 6.27 18.45
N GLU A 314 -2.93 5.38 18.66
CA GLU A 314 -3.92 5.04 17.64
C GLU A 314 -4.75 6.25 17.18
N THR A 315 -5.06 7.18 18.08
CA THR A 315 -5.84 8.38 17.75
C THR A 315 -5.07 9.26 16.77
N ILE A 316 -3.76 9.42 16.99
CA ILE A 316 -2.88 10.16 16.07
C ILE A 316 -2.80 9.41 14.75
N GLU A 317 -2.58 8.09 14.78
CA GLU A 317 -2.49 7.27 13.57
C GLU A 317 -3.74 7.38 12.70
N LYS A 318 -4.93 7.22 13.29
CA LYS A 318 -6.23 7.31 12.58
C LYS A 318 -6.44 8.70 11.95
N ALA A 319 -5.94 9.77 12.58
CA ALA A 319 -6.06 11.14 12.06
C ALA A 319 -4.91 11.57 11.13
N CYS A 320 -3.82 10.81 11.06
CA CYS A 320 -2.59 11.22 10.39
C CYS A 320 -2.75 11.34 8.87
N ARG A 321 -2.20 12.41 8.29
CA ARG A 321 -2.18 12.67 6.84
C ARG A 321 -0.76 12.79 6.27
N ARG A 322 0.29 12.53 7.06
CA ARG A 322 1.68 12.54 6.57
C ARG A 322 1.85 11.48 5.48
N LEU A 323 2.57 11.78 4.41
CA LEU A 323 2.88 10.80 3.36
C LEU A 323 3.92 9.76 3.82
N SER A 324 4.88 10.20 4.65
CA SER A 324 5.93 9.34 5.21
C SER A 324 6.09 9.58 6.71
N CYS A 325 6.37 8.51 7.45
CA CYS A 325 6.71 8.57 8.88
C CYS A 325 8.22 8.74 9.12
N VAL A 326 9.03 8.75 8.07
CA VAL A 326 10.51 8.65 8.11
C VAL A 326 11.16 9.60 7.11
N PHE A 327 10.41 10.63 6.69
CA PHE A 327 10.88 11.71 5.84
C PHE A 327 10.17 13.03 6.23
N PRO A 328 10.86 14.18 6.24
CA PRO A 328 12.32 14.34 6.04
C PRO A 328 13.14 13.65 7.13
N ASP A 329 12.56 13.53 8.34
CA ASP A 329 13.11 12.81 9.47
C ASP A 329 12.10 11.80 10.03
N ILE A 330 12.56 10.96 10.96
CA ILE A 330 11.71 10.03 11.72
C ILE A 330 10.70 10.83 12.55
N CYS A 331 9.42 10.53 12.38
CA CYS A 331 8.32 11.15 13.11
C CYS A 331 8.42 10.86 14.62
N ASP A 332 8.31 11.90 15.45
CA ASP A 332 8.34 11.77 16.91
C ASP A 332 7.22 10.88 17.48
N ASN A 333 6.12 10.73 16.73
CA ASN A 333 5.01 9.86 17.11
C ASN A 333 5.19 8.42 16.65
N LEU A 334 6.27 8.06 15.96
CA LEU A 334 6.57 6.69 15.55
C LEU A 334 7.34 5.95 16.65
N ASN A 335 6.91 4.72 16.98
CA ASN A 335 7.75 3.82 17.76
C ASN A 335 8.81 3.18 16.86
N THR A 336 10.06 3.25 17.26
CA THR A 336 11.21 2.65 16.54
C THR A 336 11.90 1.53 17.33
N ASP A 337 11.20 0.97 18.32
CA ASP A 337 11.71 -0.13 19.13
C ASP A 337 11.83 -1.42 18.32
N HIS A 338 13.04 -1.99 18.30
CA HIS A 338 13.35 -3.26 17.63
C HIS A 338 13.34 -4.46 18.58
N THR A 339 13.08 -4.26 19.88
CA THR A 339 13.10 -5.33 20.90
C THR A 339 12.22 -6.53 20.53
N PRO A 340 10.97 -6.36 20.04
CA PRO A 340 10.14 -7.50 19.63
C PRO A 340 10.75 -8.32 18.49
N LEU A 341 11.41 -7.65 17.55
CA LEU A 341 12.07 -8.31 16.40
C LEU A 341 13.29 -9.11 16.86
N ILE A 342 14.11 -8.52 17.73
CA ILE A 342 15.29 -9.18 18.31
C ILE A 342 14.86 -10.43 19.09
N HIS A 343 13.80 -10.34 19.90
CA HIS A 343 13.28 -11.48 20.65
C HIS A 343 12.86 -12.63 19.73
N MET A 344 12.07 -12.33 18.70
CA MET A 344 11.67 -13.32 17.69
C MET A 344 12.88 -13.97 17.01
N TYR A 345 13.87 -13.19 16.58
CA TYR A 345 15.09 -13.70 15.96
C TYR A 345 15.85 -14.66 16.87
N ARG A 346 16.03 -14.29 18.14
CA ARG A 346 16.71 -15.13 19.13
C ARG A 346 15.96 -16.43 19.37
N ARG A 347 14.64 -16.38 19.54
CA ARG A 347 13.81 -17.57 19.73
C ARG A 347 13.84 -18.47 18.50
N ALA A 348 13.67 -17.91 17.31
CA ALA A 348 13.67 -18.66 16.06
C ALA A 348 15.02 -19.37 15.83
N ARG A 349 16.14 -18.71 16.14
CA ARG A 349 17.48 -19.30 16.06
C ARG A 349 17.70 -20.44 17.05
N ALA A 350 17.04 -20.41 18.21
CA ALA A 350 17.18 -21.44 19.24
C ALA A 350 16.38 -22.72 18.93
N LEU A 351 15.59 -22.75 17.86
CA LEU A 351 14.78 -23.91 17.50
C LEU A 351 15.65 -25.13 17.10
N PRO A 352 15.39 -26.32 17.67
CA PRO A 352 16.07 -27.54 17.25
C PRO A 352 15.85 -27.82 15.75
N GLY A 353 16.94 -28.21 15.07
CA GLY A 353 16.95 -28.46 13.63
C GLY A 353 17.11 -27.21 12.75
N VAL A 354 17.05 -26.00 13.33
CA VAL A 354 17.41 -24.76 12.64
C VAL A 354 18.88 -24.43 12.93
N LYS A 355 19.69 -24.41 11.88
CA LYS A 355 21.12 -24.09 11.94
C LYS A 355 21.40 -22.60 11.71
N LYS A 356 20.62 -21.96 10.85
CA LYS A 356 20.79 -20.56 10.48
C LYS A 356 19.46 -19.95 10.04
N ILE A 357 19.26 -18.69 10.42
CA ILE A 357 18.18 -17.85 9.90
C ILE A 357 18.84 -16.68 9.21
N LEU A 358 18.58 -16.53 7.92
CA LEU A 358 19.07 -15.41 7.13
C LEU A 358 18.04 -14.30 7.09
N ILE A 359 18.52 -13.06 7.01
CA ILE A 359 17.71 -11.88 6.70
C ILE A 359 18.19 -11.34 5.36
N SER A 360 17.48 -11.77 4.32
CA SER A 360 17.74 -11.48 2.92
C SER A 360 16.80 -10.40 2.38
N SER A 361 15.80 -9.99 3.15
CA SER A 361 14.95 -8.82 2.90
C SER A 361 15.71 -7.51 3.12
N GLY A 362 15.35 -6.48 2.36
CA GLY A 362 15.92 -5.14 2.50
C GLY A 362 15.50 -4.49 3.82
N LEU A 363 16.43 -3.77 4.47
CA LEU A 363 16.15 -3.02 5.70
C LEU A 363 16.35 -1.52 5.51
N ARG A 364 15.66 -0.77 6.37
CA ARG A 364 15.77 0.69 6.47
C ARG A 364 16.91 1.05 7.40
N TYR A 365 17.99 1.57 6.83
CA TYR A 365 19.20 1.91 7.59
C TYR A 365 18.93 3.02 8.62
N ASP A 366 18.09 4.00 8.26
CA ASP A 366 17.63 5.10 9.10
C ASP A 366 16.95 4.63 10.38
N LEU A 367 16.23 3.51 10.35
CA LEU A 367 15.66 2.88 11.54
C LEU A 367 16.71 2.01 12.26
N ALA A 368 17.52 1.27 11.52
CA ALA A 368 18.48 0.32 12.10
C ALA A 368 19.53 1.01 12.99
N VAL A 369 20.04 2.18 12.57
CA VAL A 369 21.06 2.93 13.34
C VAL A 369 20.55 3.40 14.71
N ARG A 370 19.23 3.44 14.92
CA ARG A 370 18.61 3.79 16.21
C ARG A 370 18.72 2.67 17.24
N SER A 371 19.06 1.45 16.83
CA SER A 371 19.19 0.29 17.71
C SER A 371 20.52 -0.44 17.47
N PRO A 372 21.58 -0.08 18.20
CA PRO A 372 22.86 -0.80 18.14
C PRO A 372 22.73 -2.29 18.47
N GLU A 373 21.80 -2.66 19.36
CA GLU A 373 21.51 -4.06 19.68
C GLU A 373 20.94 -4.83 18.48
N TYR A 374 19.98 -4.23 17.74
CA TYR A 374 19.44 -4.82 16.53
C TYR A 374 20.53 -5.06 15.48
N VAL A 375 21.37 -4.04 15.23
CA VAL A 375 22.49 -4.15 14.27
C VAL A 375 23.46 -5.26 14.70
N LYS A 376 23.78 -5.34 15.99
CA LYS A 376 24.65 -6.39 16.53
C LYS A 376 24.05 -7.78 16.33
N GLU A 377 22.79 -8.00 16.70
CA GLU A 377 22.10 -9.28 16.51
C GLU A 377 22.09 -9.67 15.02
N LEU A 378 21.70 -8.74 14.15
CA LEU A 378 21.60 -8.93 12.71
C LEU A 378 22.94 -9.36 12.09
N VAL A 379 24.00 -8.57 12.32
CA VAL A 379 25.31 -8.80 11.69
C VAL A 379 25.99 -10.05 12.25
N GLN A 380 25.90 -10.29 13.56
CA GLN A 380 26.54 -11.46 14.18
C GLN A 380 25.88 -12.77 13.77
N HIS A 381 24.57 -12.78 13.54
CA HIS A 381 23.81 -14.04 13.51
C HIS A 381 22.99 -14.27 12.25
N HIS A 382 22.66 -13.23 11.49
CA HIS A 382 21.63 -13.33 10.45
C HIS A 382 22.10 -12.91 9.05
N VAL A 383 23.24 -12.23 8.94
CA VAL A 383 23.83 -11.91 7.64
C VAL A 383 24.60 -13.12 7.09
N GLY A 384 24.33 -13.49 5.84
CA GLY A 384 24.97 -14.61 5.13
C GLY A 384 26.17 -14.21 4.27
N GLY A 385 26.75 -13.03 4.52
CA GLY A 385 27.82 -12.41 3.71
C GLY A 385 27.38 -11.15 2.97
N TYR A 386 26.08 -11.00 2.68
CA TYR A 386 25.50 -9.80 2.06
C TYR A 386 24.39 -9.23 2.94
N LEU A 387 24.50 -7.94 3.28
CA LEU A 387 23.45 -7.20 3.97
C LEU A 387 22.78 -6.25 2.97
N LYS A 388 21.46 -6.40 2.79
CA LYS A 388 20.69 -5.53 1.90
C LYS A 388 20.17 -4.32 2.67
N ILE A 389 20.85 -3.19 2.49
CA ILE A 389 20.39 -1.88 2.96
C ILE A 389 19.71 -1.12 1.81
N ALA A 390 18.72 -0.28 2.14
CA ALA A 390 17.91 0.44 1.16
C ALA A 390 18.10 1.98 1.23
N PRO A 391 19.30 2.52 0.92
CA PRO A 391 19.49 3.97 0.82
C PRO A 391 18.87 4.55 -0.47
N GLU A 392 18.80 3.75 -1.54
CA GLU A 392 18.34 4.08 -2.92
C GLU A 392 19.19 5.12 -3.66
N HIS A 393 19.70 6.14 -2.97
CA HIS A 393 20.60 7.14 -3.53
C HIS A 393 21.46 7.79 -2.43
N THR A 394 22.48 8.53 -2.82
CA THR A 394 23.33 9.32 -1.90
C THR A 394 23.04 10.83 -1.95
N GLU A 395 22.31 11.30 -2.96
CA GLU A 395 22.24 12.72 -3.32
C GLU A 395 20.92 13.31 -2.84
N ALA A 396 20.99 14.48 -2.19
CA ALA A 396 19.83 15.13 -1.60
C ALA A 396 18.71 15.41 -2.62
N GLY A 397 19.05 15.75 -3.86
CA GLY A 397 18.09 15.99 -4.94
C GLY A 397 17.18 14.78 -5.19
N PRO A 398 17.70 13.65 -5.71
CA PRO A 398 16.93 12.41 -5.87
C PRO A 398 16.25 11.93 -4.59
N LEU A 399 16.95 11.93 -3.44
CA LEU A 399 16.38 11.48 -2.17
C LEU A 399 15.14 12.28 -1.75
N SER A 400 15.14 13.60 -1.96
CA SER A 400 13.99 14.45 -1.68
C SER A 400 12.75 14.09 -2.52
N LYS A 401 12.95 13.64 -3.77
CA LYS A 401 11.85 13.21 -4.67
C LYS A 401 11.40 11.78 -4.35
N MET A 402 12.31 10.94 -3.87
CA MET A 402 12.04 9.57 -3.40
C MET A 402 11.36 9.54 -2.02
N MET A 403 11.36 10.65 -1.28
CA MET A 403 10.98 10.74 0.13
C MET A 403 11.82 9.81 1.01
N LYS A 404 13.13 9.82 0.78
CA LYS A 404 14.14 9.11 1.58
C LYS A 404 15.01 10.11 2.33
N PRO A 405 15.36 9.83 3.59
CA PRO A 405 16.25 10.70 4.36
C PRO A 405 17.68 10.68 3.77
N GLY A 406 18.48 11.69 4.10
CA GLY A 406 19.89 11.74 3.73
C GLY A 406 20.72 10.67 4.44
N MET A 407 21.91 10.34 3.91
CA MET A 407 22.78 9.31 4.51
C MET A 407 23.27 9.64 5.93
N GLY A 408 23.19 10.91 6.36
CA GLY A 408 23.59 11.37 7.69
C GLY A 408 22.44 11.64 8.66
N ALA A 409 21.20 11.35 8.28
CA ALA A 409 19.99 11.59 9.08
C ALA A 409 19.65 10.42 10.02
#